data_AF-A0A067BT57-F1
#
_entry.id   AF-A0A067BT57-F1
#
_cell.length_a   1.000
_cell.length_b   1.000
_cell.length_c   1.000
_cell.angle_alpha   90.00
_cell.angle_beta   90.00
_cell.angle_gamma   90.00
#
_symmetry.space_group_name_H-M   'P 1'
#
loop_
_entity.id
_entity.type
_entity.pdbx_description
1 polymer ?
#
loop_
_entity_poly.entity_id
_entity_poly.type
_entity_poly.pdbx_seq_one_letter_code
_entity_poly.pdbx_strand_id
1 'polypeptide(L)'
;MARTLERVLAQQQHLATLFQQKNAEQPSPETSDDRAASPPARPHKSAILNAPTLPGLASGASAKRPATKPTPTFREPPATATKPATAARLPLDDDLAWSEHDASLLALPPDDPDDDDDVLDTRRASPEANEATPADVRRRKNLLTVPTEDVVLRPKWRQDADAAAGVVSAFTEAPMPLRAIFRSAVVAVQFMRRLQRLAFERQQSQQADEAKVMANMLDVYSEAIRSWLAKDMRLPVLSILQDPTLVLAMRPPETSLKKKFGSLLARKQAKSPESILQLKVRIKGLVDALVKTTEKPIPKAILQFLAKLTCDGVYFPPNYLSATERTGLEFNALGATRNMATDARFDLVVVGFVLGRVVVPYVVLQPWTSGIGGRARPPKQVEANLKLVATSLYALCTRLVPLLPEPGLVLESERFADDMAMLTHASSLFPNDVLPLSDPAFDASECVRGWKH
;
A
#
# COMPACT_ATOMS: atom_id res chain seq x y z
N MET A 1 -21.10 -17.42 -14.31
CA MET A 1 -21.30 -16.14 -13.61
C MET A 1 -22.76 -15.79 -13.38
N ALA A 2 -23.67 -15.83 -14.37
CA ALA A 2 -25.08 -15.46 -14.15
C ALA A 2 -25.80 -16.28 -13.05
N ARG A 3 -25.61 -17.61 -13.04
CA ARG A 3 -26.22 -18.50 -12.02
C ARG A 3 -25.62 -18.36 -10.62
N THR A 4 -24.37 -17.92 -10.50
CA THR A 4 -23.73 -17.67 -9.21
C THR A 4 -24.18 -16.32 -8.64
N LEU A 5 -24.36 -15.31 -9.49
CA LEU A 5 -24.94 -14.02 -9.12
C LEU A 5 -26.40 -14.15 -8.66
N GLU A 6 -27.22 -14.94 -9.36
CA GLU A 6 -28.61 -15.22 -8.93
C GLU A 6 -28.67 -15.88 -7.54
N ARG A 7 -27.75 -16.79 -7.22
CA ARG A 7 -27.71 -17.43 -5.90
C ARG A 7 -27.32 -16.48 -4.78
N VAL A 8 -26.36 -15.58 -5.03
CA VAL A 8 -25.94 -14.58 -4.03
C VAL A 8 -27.07 -13.57 -3.80
N LEU A 9 -27.77 -13.17 -4.85
CA LEU A 9 -28.89 -12.23 -4.76
C LEU A 9 -30.10 -12.85 -4.03
N ALA A 10 -30.41 -14.11 -4.32
CA ALA A 10 -31.44 -14.87 -3.59
C ALA A 10 -31.07 -15.05 -2.10
N GLN A 11 -29.79 -15.28 -1.79
CA GLN A 11 -29.32 -15.44 -0.41
C GLN A 11 -29.38 -14.11 0.38
N GLN A 12 -29.09 -12.98 -0.27
CA GLN A 12 -29.27 -11.66 0.36
C GLN A 12 -30.75 -11.34 0.62
N GLN A 13 -31.64 -11.65 -0.33
CA GLN A 13 -33.08 -11.45 -0.15
C GLN A 13 -33.62 -12.28 1.02
N HIS A 14 -33.14 -13.52 1.18
CA HIS A 14 -33.53 -14.38 2.29
C HIS A 14 -33.01 -13.88 3.66
N LEU A 15 -31.83 -13.26 3.72
CA LEU A 15 -31.35 -12.66 4.97
C LEU A 15 -32.13 -11.40 5.34
N ALA A 16 -32.50 -10.58 4.35
CA ALA A 16 -33.30 -9.38 4.58
C ALA A 16 -34.70 -9.70 5.14
N THR A 17 -35.35 -10.77 4.66
CA THR A 17 -36.65 -11.21 5.18
C THR A 17 -36.57 -11.71 6.61
N LEU A 18 -35.50 -12.43 6.97
CA LEU A 18 -35.28 -12.89 8.35
C LEU A 18 -35.11 -11.72 9.34
N PHE A 19 -34.45 -10.63 8.94
CA PHE A 19 -34.32 -9.44 9.79
C PHE A 19 -35.64 -8.69 9.98
N GLN A 20 -36.48 -8.61 8.94
CA GLN A 20 -37.81 -8.01 9.07
C GLN A 20 -38.72 -8.85 9.98
N GLN A 21 -38.65 -10.17 9.87
CA GLN A 21 -39.46 -11.06 10.71
C GLN A 21 -39.07 -10.95 12.20
N LYS A 22 -37.77 -10.84 12.48
CA LYS A 22 -37.26 -10.67 13.86
C LYS A 22 -37.66 -9.33 14.49
N ASN A 23 -37.84 -8.28 13.70
CA ASN A 23 -38.30 -6.97 14.22
C ASN A 23 -39.82 -6.88 14.39
N ALA A 24 -40.60 -7.75 13.74
CA ALA A 24 -42.06 -7.79 13.87
C ALA A 24 -42.54 -8.53 15.14
N GLU A 25 -41.67 -9.33 15.78
CA GLU A 25 -42.00 -10.13 16.97
C GLU A 25 -41.66 -9.46 18.30
N GLN A 26 -41.31 -8.17 18.32
CA GLN A 26 -41.03 -7.46 19.57
C GLN A 26 -42.34 -6.94 20.19
N PRO A 27 -42.83 -7.50 21.32
CA PRO A 27 -44.09 -7.09 21.91
C PRO A 27 -43.96 -5.70 22.54
N SER A 28 -44.93 -4.83 22.20
CA SER A 28 -45.07 -3.48 22.77
C SER A 28 -45.18 -3.52 24.29
N PRO A 29 -44.46 -2.66 25.04
CA PRO A 29 -44.59 -2.59 26.47
C PRO A 29 -45.92 -1.95 26.86
N GLU A 30 -46.66 -2.66 27.71
CA GLU A 30 -47.92 -2.25 28.33
C GLU A 30 -47.76 -0.94 29.10
N THR A 31 -48.63 0.01 28.77
CA THR A 31 -48.92 1.21 29.54
C THR A 31 -49.56 0.83 30.88
N SER A 32 -48.93 1.21 31.98
CA SER A 32 -49.59 1.31 33.29
C SER A 32 -49.45 2.75 33.81
N ASP A 33 -50.58 3.44 33.83
CA ASP A 33 -50.85 4.63 34.65
C ASP A 33 -50.88 4.22 36.14
N ASP A 34 -50.28 5.00 37.04
CA ASP A 34 -51.06 5.84 37.96
C ASP A 34 -50.21 6.68 38.95
N ARG A 35 -50.74 7.87 39.25
CA ARG A 35 -50.65 8.67 40.48
C ARG A 35 -49.37 9.42 40.92
N ALA A 36 -49.47 10.74 40.69
CA ALA A 36 -49.55 11.80 41.71
C ALA A 36 -48.47 11.92 42.80
N ALA A 37 -47.56 12.89 42.63
CA ALA A 37 -47.06 13.73 43.72
C ALA A 37 -46.40 15.02 43.18
N SER A 38 -46.73 16.14 43.83
CA SER A 38 -46.38 17.53 43.54
C SER A 38 -44.87 17.85 43.48
N PRO A 39 -44.46 18.92 42.77
CA PRO A 39 -43.10 19.47 42.88
C PRO A 39 -43.00 20.52 44.00
N PRO A 40 -41.93 20.54 44.82
CA PRO A 40 -41.65 21.67 45.69
C PRO A 40 -40.89 22.79 44.95
N ALA A 41 -41.18 23.99 45.42
CA ALA A 41 -40.77 25.30 44.95
C ALA A 41 -39.25 25.52 44.85
N ARG A 42 -38.85 26.28 43.83
CA ARG A 42 -37.60 27.05 43.79
C ARG A 42 -37.70 28.27 44.70
N PRO A 43 -36.67 28.59 45.51
CA PRO A 43 -36.51 29.94 46.02
C PRO A 43 -35.48 30.74 45.19
N HIS A 44 -35.87 31.98 44.90
CA HIS A 44 -35.08 33.04 44.31
C HIS A 44 -34.30 33.82 45.39
N LYS A 45 -33.18 34.44 44.94
CA LYS A 45 -32.55 35.69 45.41
C LYS A 45 -31.84 35.70 46.78
N SER A 46 -30.57 36.11 46.77
CA SER A 46 -30.18 37.48 47.17
C SER A 46 -28.67 37.73 47.00
N ALA A 47 -28.39 38.94 46.53
CA ALA A 47 -27.08 39.54 46.40
C ALA A 47 -26.58 40.05 47.75
N ILE A 48 -25.29 39.93 48.03
CA ILE A 48 -24.61 40.70 49.09
C ILE A 48 -23.24 41.15 48.55
N LEU A 49 -23.17 42.44 48.26
CA LEU A 49 -21.97 43.27 48.25
C LEU A 49 -21.27 43.17 49.62
N ASN A 50 -19.94 43.22 49.65
CA ASN A 50 -19.19 44.11 50.56
C ASN A 50 -17.68 44.03 50.31
N ALA A 51 -17.10 45.16 49.89
CA ALA A 51 -15.75 45.58 50.26
C ALA A 51 -15.78 46.18 51.68
N PRO A 52 -14.65 46.26 52.40
CA PRO A 52 -14.01 47.58 52.53
C PRO A 52 -12.47 47.60 52.68
N THR A 53 -11.88 48.61 52.02
CA THR A 53 -10.99 49.68 52.54
C THR A 53 -9.68 49.37 53.30
N LEU A 54 -8.61 49.96 52.75
CA LEU A 54 -7.27 50.27 53.32
C LEU A 54 -7.32 51.10 54.62
N PRO A 55 -6.21 51.14 55.40
CA PRO A 55 -5.38 52.37 55.37
C PRO A 55 -3.87 52.15 55.56
N GLY A 56 -3.06 53.13 55.10
CA GLY A 56 -1.78 53.45 55.77
C GLY A 56 -0.55 53.64 54.88
N LEU A 57 -0.28 54.87 54.47
CA LEU A 57 1.03 55.36 54.02
C LEU A 57 2.04 55.42 55.18
N ALA A 58 3.32 55.10 54.93
CA ALA A 58 4.47 55.95 55.28
C ALA A 58 5.82 55.38 54.77
N SER A 59 6.43 56.13 53.84
CA SER A 59 7.83 56.58 53.82
C SER A 59 9.00 55.61 54.09
N GLY A 60 9.91 55.49 53.11
CA GLY A 60 11.32 55.81 53.37
C GLY A 60 12.41 54.91 52.75
N ALA A 61 13.25 55.53 51.91
CA ALA A 61 14.65 55.18 51.57
C ALA A 61 14.89 53.88 50.74
N SER A 62 15.33 53.96 49.48
CA SER A 62 16.65 54.37 48.96
C SER A 62 17.52 53.16 48.59
N ALA A 63 18.02 53.21 47.35
CA ALA A 63 19.24 52.59 46.84
C ALA A 63 19.21 51.18 46.18
N LYS A 64 19.88 51.16 45.02
CA LYS A 64 20.57 50.06 44.31
C LYS A 64 19.76 49.16 43.37
N ARG A 65 19.55 49.73 42.18
CA ARG A 65 19.60 49.07 40.86
C ARG A 65 20.88 48.22 40.72
N PRO A 66 20.82 47.01 40.14
CA PRO A 66 21.92 46.50 39.33
C PRO A 66 21.49 46.15 37.91
N ALA A 67 22.18 46.83 36.98
CA ALA A 67 22.69 46.37 35.70
C ALA A 67 21.93 45.30 34.92
N THR A 68 21.29 45.79 33.85
CA THR A 68 21.09 45.14 32.56
C THR A 68 22.33 44.39 32.08
N LYS A 69 22.21 43.08 31.84
CA LYS A 69 23.21 42.29 31.12
C LYS A 69 23.06 42.47 29.60
N PRO A 70 24.18 42.54 28.86
CA PRO A 70 24.17 42.86 27.44
C PRO A 70 23.86 41.66 26.55
N THR A 71 23.17 42.00 25.47
CA THR A 71 22.95 41.28 24.22
C THR A 71 24.21 40.58 23.69
N PRO A 72 24.16 39.30 23.30
CA PRO A 72 25.28 38.68 22.60
C PRO A 72 25.30 39.13 21.14
N THR A 73 26.32 39.92 20.82
CA THR A 73 26.73 40.28 19.46
C THR A 73 27.16 39.02 18.70
N PHE A 74 26.45 38.71 17.62
CA PHE A 74 26.82 37.70 16.64
C PHE A 74 28.12 38.14 15.95
N ARG A 75 29.20 37.37 16.14
CA ARG A 75 30.52 37.61 15.57
C ARG A 75 30.71 36.65 14.40
N GLU A 76 30.68 37.20 13.19
CA GLU A 76 31.05 36.52 11.94
C GLU A 76 32.53 36.06 12.00
N PRO A 77 32.84 34.79 11.72
CA PRO A 77 34.22 34.34 11.54
C PRO A 77 34.72 34.67 10.12
N PRO A 78 36.03 34.95 9.96
CA PRO A 78 36.63 35.32 8.68
C PRO A 78 36.69 34.12 7.73
N ALA A 79 36.42 34.40 6.45
CA ALA A 79 36.54 33.48 5.33
C ALA A 79 37.99 32.99 5.16
N THR A 80 38.26 31.76 5.58
CA THR A 80 39.40 30.98 5.10
C THR A 80 39.03 30.31 3.79
N ALA A 81 39.61 30.79 2.70
CA ALA A 81 39.54 30.19 1.38
C ALA A 81 40.32 28.87 1.35
N THR A 82 39.61 27.75 1.52
CA THR A 82 40.09 26.41 1.15
C THR A 82 39.59 26.06 -0.24
N LYS A 83 40.56 25.76 -1.14
CA LYS A 83 40.37 25.26 -2.50
C LYS A 83 39.31 24.15 -2.57
N PRO A 84 38.45 24.12 -3.61
CA PRO A 84 37.54 23.01 -3.82
C PRO A 84 38.35 21.77 -4.19
N ALA A 85 38.27 20.74 -3.35
CA ALA A 85 38.73 19.41 -3.67
C ALA A 85 37.85 18.85 -4.80
N THR A 86 38.51 18.47 -5.88
CA THR A 86 37.96 17.76 -7.03
C THR A 86 37.12 16.56 -6.58
N ALA A 87 35.80 16.68 -6.71
CA ALA A 87 34.90 15.55 -6.58
C ALA A 87 35.20 14.56 -7.70
N ALA A 88 35.46 13.31 -7.33
CA ALA A 88 35.48 12.20 -8.27
C ALA A 88 34.08 12.11 -8.91
N ARG A 89 33.99 12.42 -10.20
CA ARG A 89 32.81 12.16 -11.02
C ARG A 89 32.55 10.65 -10.99
N LEU A 90 31.40 10.27 -10.45
CA LEU A 90 30.82 8.96 -10.72
C LEU A 90 30.55 8.86 -12.23
N PRO A 91 30.79 7.70 -12.87
CA PRO A 91 30.36 7.49 -14.25
C PRO A 91 28.84 7.62 -14.29
N LEU A 92 28.37 8.65 -14.99
CA LEU A 92 27.01 8.70 -15.51
C LEU A 92 26.94 7.63 -16.60
N ASP A 93 26.17 6.57 -16.35
CA ASP A 93 25.73 5.65 -17.39
C ASP A 93 24.78 6.41 -18.33
N ASP A 94 25.37 7.05 -19.34
CA ASP A 94 24.68 7.71 -20.47
C ASP A 94 24.28 6.71 -21.59
N ASP A 95 24.27 5.40 -21.31
CA ASP A 95 23.98 4.34 -22.30
C ASP A 95 22.48 4.01 -22.45
N LEU A 96 21.58 4.91 -22.04
CA LEU A 96 20.13 4.87 -22.35
C LEU A 96 19.68 6.09 -23.17
N ALA A 97 20.61 6.76 -23.83
CA ALA A 97 20.24 7.69 -24.90
C ALA A 97 19.68 6.87 -26.07
N TRP A 98 18.38 6.98 -26.29
CA TRP A 98 17.71 6.51 -27.50
C TRP A 98 18.53 7.01 -28.69
N SER A 99 18.94 6.10 -29.58
CA SER A 99 19.68 6.52 -30.76
C SER A 99 18.82 7.51 -31.56
N GLU A 100 19.43 8.51 -32.21
CA GLU A 100 18.68 9.43 -33.09
C GLU A 100 17.83 8.68 -34.13
N HIS A 101 18.22 7.44 -34.46
CA HIS A 101 17.45 6.56 -35.33
C HIS A 101 16.14 6.06 -34.70
N ASP A 102 16.16 5.71 -33.41
CA ASP A 102 14.95 5.28 -32.69
C ASP A 102 13.99 6.45 -32.43
N ALA A 103 14.52 7.65 -32.21
CA ALA A 103 13.73 8.87 -32.14
C ALA A 103 13.04 9.18 -33.49
N SER A 104 13.68 8.87 -34.62
CA SER A 104 13.10 9.05 -35.95
C SER A 104 12.06 7.99 -36.32
N LEU A 105 12.08 6.81 -35.71
CA LEU A 105 11.07 5.75 -35.90
C LEU A 105 9.81 5.95 -35.05
N LEU A 106 9.91 6.72 -33.96
CA LEU A 106 8.80 7.07 -33.07
C LEU A 106 8.23 8.47 -33.30
N ALA A 107 8.84 9.26 -34.17
CA ALA A 107 8.26 10.52 -34.63
C ALA A 107 6.98 10.20 -35.44
N LEU A 108 5.83 10.29 -34.76
CA LEU A 108 4.55 10.43 -35.44
C LEU A 108 4.65 11.64 -36.39
N PRO A 109 4.11 11.55 -37.61
CA PRO A 109 4.00 12.71 -38.48
C PRO A 109 3.36 13.86 -37.67
N PRO A 110 3.86 15.10 -37.80
CA PRO A 110 3.18 16.23 -37.17
C PRO A 110 1.72 16.22 -37.62
N ASP A 111 0.81 16.14 -36.65
CA ASP A 111 -0.62 16.31 -36.89
C ASP A 111 -0.80 17.65 -37.61
N ASP A 112 -1.22 17.60 -38.88
CA ASP A 112 -1.54 18.78 -39.69
C ASP A 112 -2.63 19.58 -38.94
N PRO A 113 -2.36 20.81 -38.48
CA PRO A 113 -3.30 21.60 -37.71
C PRO A 113 -4.23 22.42 -38.62
N ASP A 114 -4.84 21.76 -39.62
CA ASP A 114 -5.74 22.40 -40.60
C ASP A 114 -7.04 21.58 -40.84
N ASP A 115 -7.51 20.81 -39.85
CA ASP A 115 -8.84 20.18 -39.89
C ASP A 115 -9.68 20.59 -38.66
N ASP A 116 -9.90 21.90 -38.53
CA ASP A 116 -11.03 22.44 -37.79
C ASP A 116 -12.20 22.65 -38.77
N ASP A 117 -13.27 21.89 -38.53
CA ASP A 117 -14.68 22.24 -38.75
C ASP A 117 -15.05 23.06 -40.01
N ASP A 118 -15.33 22.37 -41.11
CA ASP A 118 -16.32 22.86 -42.08
C ASP A 118 -17.33 21.77 -42.45
N VAL A 119 -18.45 21.84 -41.72
CA VAL A 119 -19.83 21.70 -42.18
C VAL A 119 -20.03 20.98 -43.52
N LEU A 120 -20.74 19.86 -43.41
CA LEU A 120 -21.54 19.20 -44.45
C LEU A 120 -22.08 20.17 -45.52
N ASP A 121 -21.33 20.32 -46.62
CA ASP A 121 -21.87 20.77 -47.89
C ASP A 121 -21.59 19.69 -48.93
N THR A 122 -22.60 18.82 -49.10
CA THR A 122 -22.68 17.84 -50.18
C THR A 122 -22.69 18.55 -51.53
N ARG A 123 -21.52 18.96 -52.00
CA ARG A 123 -21.31 19.41 -53.37
C ARG A 123 -21.39 18.20 -54.28
N ARG A 124 -22.57 18.00 -54.84
CA ARG A 124 -22.93 17.06 -55.90
C ARG A 124 -21.85 17.10 -56.99
N ALA A 125 -20.91 16.15 -56.95
CA ALA A 125 -19.92 15.97 -58.00
C ALA A 125 -20.67 15.54 -59.28
N SER A 126 -20.55 16.38 -60.31
CA SER A 126 -21.08 16.11 -61.64
C SER A 126 -20.42 14.83 -62.20
N PRO A 127 -21.17 13.87 -62.79
CA PRO A 127 -20.64 12.59 -63.25
C PRO A 127 -19.91 12.66 -64.60
N GLU A 128 -19.56 13.85 -65.08
CA GLU A 128 -18.96 14.05 -66.40
C GLU A 128 -17.60 14.72 -66.25
N ALA A 129 -16.54 13.90 -66.30
CA ALA A 129 -15.15 14.23 -66.68
C ALA A 129 -14.13 13.51 -65.79
N ASN A 130 -14.09 12.18 -65.88
CA ASN A 130 -12.86 11.41 -65.63
C ASN A 130 -12.96 10.09 -66.40
N GLU A 131 -13.05 10.20 -67.73
CA GLU A 131 -12.71 9.06 -68.60
C GLU A 131 -11.21 8.81 -68.42
N ALA A 132 -10.90 7.76 -67.66
CA ALA A 132 -9.53 7.28 -67.50
C ALA A 132 -8.92 7.08 -68.89
N THR A 133 -7.79 7.73 -69.17
CA THR A 133 -7.15 7.60 -70.47
C THR A 133 -6.81 6.13 -70.73
N PRO A 134 -6.84 5.65 -72.00
CA PRO A 134 -6.52 4.26 -72.33
C PRO A 134 -5.13 3.81 -71.82
N ALA A 135 -4.22 4.77 -71.63
CA ALA A 135 -2.91 4.56 -71.04
C ALA A 135 -3.00 4.20 -69.55
N ASP A 136 -3.85 4.87 -68.77
CA ASP A 136 -4.05 4.59 -67.34
C ASP A 136 -4.74 3.25 -67.11
N VAL A 137 -5.67 2.87 -68.00
CA VAL A 137 -6.31 1.54 -67.98
C VAL A 137 -5.29 0.44 -68.28
N ARG A 138 -4.38 0.66 -69.24
CA ARG A 138 -3.29 -0.29 -69.54
C ARG A 138 -2.25 -0.36 -68.41
N ARG A 139 -1.91 0.77 -67.78
CA ARG A 139 -0.96 0.81 -66.66
C ARG A 139 -1.52 0.09 -65.43
N ARG A 140 -2.81 0.27 -65.14
CA ARG A 140 -3.51 -0.48 -64.07
C ARG A 140 -3.60 -1.98 -64.37
N LYS A 141 -3.88 -2.38 -65.62
CA LYS A 141 -3.86 -3.81 -66.01
C LYS A 141 -2.47 -4.44 -65.90
N ASN A 142 -1.41 -3.69 -66.21
CA ASN A 142 -0.04 -4.19 -66.10
C ASN A 142 0.47 -4.27 -64.65
N LEU A 143 -0.03 -3.40 -63.75
CA LEU A 143 0.28 -3.50 -62.31
C LEU A 143 -0.47 -4.65 -61.61
N LEU A 144 -1.60 -5.09 -62.16
CA LEU A 144 -2.38 -6.24 -61.67
C LEU A 144 -1.89 -7.60 -62.20
N THR A 145 -0.99 -7.59 -63.18
CA THR A 145 -0.43 -8.81 -63.80
C THR A 145 1.03 -9.04 -63.38
N VAL A 146 1.36 -8.72 -62.13
CA VAL A 146 2.57 -9.28 -61.51
C VAL A 146 2.28 -10.77 -61.25
N PRO A 147 3.05 -11.71 -61.83
CA PRO A 147 2.91 -13.13 -61.55
C PRO A 147 3.39 -13.39 -60.12
N THR A 148 2.51 -13.20 -59.16
CA THR A 148 2.71 -13.55 -57.76
C THR A 148 2.50 -15.06 -57.62
N GLU A 149 3.58 -15.84 -57.80
CA GLU A 149 3.62 -17.23 -57.34
C GLU A 149 3.62 -17.33 -55.80
N ASP A 150 3.93 -16.24 -55.09
CA ASP A 150 3.69 -16.08 -53.65
C ASP A 150 2.32 -15.43 -53.39
N VAL A 151 1.27 -16.24 -53.49
CA VAL A 151 -0.10 -15.83 -53.15
C VAL A 151 -0.24 -15.76 -51.63
N VAL A 152 0.10 -14.60 -51.06
CA VAL A 152 -0.30 -14.24 -49.69
C VAL A 152 -1.83 -14.12 -49.70
N LEU A 153 -2.52 -15.03 -49.00
CA LEU A 153 -3.97 -14.99 -48.85
C LEU A 153 -4.42 -13.61 -48.33
N ARG A 154 -5.19 -12.89 -49.14
CA ARG A 154 -5.79 -11.61 -48.73
C ARG A 154 -6.78 -11.87 -47.59
N PRO A 155 -6.81 -11.03 -46.54
CA PRO A 155 -7.79 -11.12 -45.45
C PRO A 155 -9.24 -11.15 -45.95
N LYS A 156 -10.10 -11.95 -45.30
CA LYS A 156 -11.49 -12.19 -45.71
C LYS A 156 -12.32 -10.91 -45.91
N TRP A 157 -12.16 -9.92 -45.04
CA TRP A 157 -12.87 -8.63 -45.16
C TRP A 157 -12.55 -7.87 -46.46
N ARG A 158 -11.36 -8.04 -47.03
CA ARG A 158 -11.03 -7.48 -48.36
C ARG A 158 -11.70 -8.27 -49.48
N GLN A 159 -11.84 -9.58 -49.33
CA GLN A 159 -12.54 -10.41 -50.31
C GLN A 159 -14.04 -10.12 -50.31
N ASP A 160 -14.63 -9.89 -49.14
CA ASP A 160 -16.04 -9.50 -48.99
C ASP A 160 -16.28 -8.11 -49.62
N ALA A 161 -15.35 -7.17 -49.43
CA ALA A 161 -15.38 -5.85 -50.07
C ALA A 161 -15.21 -5.94 -51.61
N ASP A 162 -14.27 -6.76 -52.08
CA ASP A 162 -14.04 -7.00 -53.52
C ASP A 162 -15.27 -7.68 -54.17
N ALA A 163 -15.92 -8.62 -53.47
CA ALA A 163 -17.14 -9.28 -53.90
C ALA A 163 -18.33 -8.31 -53.95
N ALA A 164 -18.47 -7.42 -52.96
CA ALA A 164 -19.47 -6.35 -52.97
C ALA A 164 -19.24 -5.37 -54.13
N ALA A 165 -17.99 -5.15 -54.52
CA ALA A 165 -17.59 -4.36 -55.69
C ALA A 165 -17.74 -5.12 -57.03
N GLY A 166 -18.29 -6.34 -57.03
CA GLY A 166 -18.48 -7.16 -58.23
C GLY A 166 -17.20 -7.76 -58.80
N VAL A 167 -16.08 -7.68 -58.06
CA VAL A 167 -14.83 -8.34 -58.44
C VAL A 167 -14.94 -9.81 -58.04
N VAL A 168 -15.29 -10.64 -59.02
CA VAL A 168 -15.39 -12.10 -58.83
C VAL A 168 -14.00 -12.64 -58.53
N SER A 169 -13.73 -12.92 -57.26
CA SER A 169 -12.50 -13.58 -56.83
C SER A 169 -12.42 -14.94 -57.50
N ALA A 170 -11.50 -15.10 -58.46
CA ALA A 170 -11.29 -16.35 -59.20
C ALA A 170 -10.64 -17.46 -58.35
N PHE A 171 -10.50 -17.25 -57.04
CA PHE A 171 -10.00 -18.27 -56.12
C PHE A 171 -11.12 -19.24 -55.81
N THR A 172 -11.22 -20.30 -56.62
CA THR A 172 -11.95 -21.51 -56.24
C THR A 172 -11.36 -22.00 -54.91
N GLU A 173 -12.19 -22.07 -53.88
CA GLU A 173 -11.85 -22.48 -52.51
C GLU A 173 -11.44 -23.96 -52.51
N ALA A 174 -10.23 -24.23 -52.99
CA ALA A 174 -9.68 -25.57 -53.03
C ALA A 174 -9.38 -26.02 -51.59
N PRO A 175 -9.82 -27.21 -51.16
CA PRO A 175 -9.56 -27.70 -49.82
C PRO A 175 -8.05 -27.75 -49.60
N MET A 176 -7.59 -27.09 -48.54
CA MET A 176 -6.17 -26.99 -48.21
C MET A 176 -5.59 -28.40 -48.01
N PRO A 177 -4.42 -28.73 -48.60
CA PRO A 177 -3.85 -30.06 -48.46
C PRO A 177 -3.55 -30.37 -46.99
N LEU A 178 -3.83 -31.60 -46.55
CA LEU A 178 -3.66 -32.02 -45.13
C LEU A 178 -2.28 -31.68 -44.54
N ARG A 179 -1.22 -31.73 -45.36
CA ARG A 179 0.15 -31.36 -44.94
C ARG A 179 0.28 -29.88 -44.58
N ALA A 180 -0.42 -29.00 -45.30
CA ALA A 180 -0.42 -27.56 -45.01
C ALA A 180 -1.21 -27.25 -43.74
N ILE A 181 -2.34 -27.92 -43.53
CA ILE A 181 -3.13 -27.81 -42.29
C ILE A 181 -2.30 -28.26 -41.07
N PHE A 182 -1.58 -29.39 -41.18
CA PHE A 182 -0.71 -29.83 -40.09
C PHE A 182 0.42 -28.84 -39.79
N ARG A 183 1.08 -28.32 -40.84
CA ARG A 183 2.14 -27.31 -40.68
C ARG A 183 1.63 -26.03 -40.04
N SER A 184 0.46 -25.53 -40.47
CA SER A 184 -0.12 -24.32 -39.88
C SER A 184 -0.50 -24.54 -38.42
N ALA A 185 -1.05 -25.71 -38.07
CA ALA A 185 -1.32 -26.08 -36.68
C ALA A 185 -0.05 -26.11 -35.83
N VAL A 186 1.04 -26.71 -36.33
CA VAL A 186 2.33 -26.74 -35.61
C VAL A 186 2.90 -25.33 -35.43
N VAL A 187 2.86 -24.49 -36.47
CA VAL A 187 3.33 -23.09 -36.39
C VAL A 187 2.49 -22.29 -35.40
N ALA A 188 1.16 -22.48 -35.38
CA ALA A 188 0.27 -21.82 -34.42
C ALA A 188 0.62 -22.22 -32.97
N VAL A 189 0.85 -23.52 -32.70
CA VAL A 189 1.27 -23.99 -31.37
C VAL A 189 2.64 -23.41 -30.97
N GLN A 190 3.61 -23.39 -31.89
CA GLN A 190 4.93 -22.79 -31.63
C GLN A 190 4.84 -21.29 -31.37
N PHE A 191 4.01 -20.57 -32.14
CA PHE A 191 3.78 -19.15 -31.95
C PHE A 191 3.14 -18.85 -30.60
N MET A 192 2.11 -19.62 -30.19
CA MET A 192 1.50 -19.49 -28.87
C MET A 192 2.51 -19.71 -27.75
N ARG A 193 3.40 -20.71 -27.87
CA ARG A 193 4.49 -20.93 -26.89
C ARG A 193 5.48 -19.76 -26.85
N ARG A 194 5.83 -19.17 -27.99
CA ARG A 194 6.70 -17.99 -28.04
C ARG A 194 6.04 -16.77 -27.39
N LEU A 195 4.74 -16.55 -27.65
CA LEU A 195 3.99 -15.47 -27.01
C LEU A 195 3.92 -15.66 -25.49
N GLN A 196 3.67 -16.88 -25.01
CA GLN A 196 3.67 -17.19 -23.57
C GLN A 196 5.03 -16.90 -22.94
N ARG A 197 6.12 -17.31 -23.61
CA ARG A 197 7.48 -17.04 -23.14
C ARG A 197 7.80 -15.55 -23.10
N LEU A 198 7.49 -14.82 -24.17
CA LEU A 198 7.69 -13.36 -24.22
C LEU A 198 6.85 -12.62 -23.18
N ALA A 199 5.61 -13.05 -22.96
CA ALA A 199 4.75 -12.49 -21.90
C ALA A 199 5.36 -12.74 -20.51
N PHE A 200 5.86 -13.94 -20.25
CA PHE A 200 6.53 -14.29 -18.99
C PHE A 200 7.82 -13.49 -18.79
N GLU A 201 8.68 -13.39 -19.81
CA GLU A 201 9.92 -12.60 -19.78
C GLU A 201 9.63 -11.12 -19.55
N ARG A 202 8.61 -10.57 -20.21
CA ARG A 202 8.16 -9.20 -19.98
C ARG A 202 7.69 -9.00 -18.55
N GLN A 203 6.86 -9.90 -18.03
CA GLN A 203 6.37 -9.80 -16.65
C GLN A 203 7.49 -9.91 -15.62
N GLN A 204 8.48 -10.78 -15.88
CA GLN A 204 9.68 -10.90 -15.05
C GLN A 204 10.53 -9.62 -15.08
N SER A 205 10.65 -8.95 -16.23
CA SER A 205 11.35 -7.66 -16.30
C SER A 205 10.64 -6.55 -15.51
N GLN A 206 9.30 -6.55 -15.51
CA GLN A 206 8.48 -5.57 -14.80
C GLN A 206 8.46 -5.80 -13.28
N GLN A 207 8.70 -7.03 -12.82
CA GLN A 207 8.70 -7.37 -11.40
C GLN A 207 9.64 -6.50 -10.57
N ALA A 208 10.88 -6.28 -11.05
CA ALA A 208 11.88 -5.50 -10.32
C ALA A 208 11.44 -4.03 -10.18
N ASP A 209 10.88 -3.47 -11.25
CA ASP A 209 10.37 -2.09 -11.27
C ASP A 209 9.15 -1.95 -10.36
N GLU A 210 8.20 -2.88 -10.43
CA GLU A 210 7.02 -2.87 -9.58
C GLU A 210 7.35 -3.05 -8.10
N ALA A 211 8.30 -3.93 -7.77
CA ALA A 211 8.81 -4.09 -6.41
C ALA A 211 9.48 -2.82 -5.90
N LYS A 212 10.24 -2.11 -6.76
CA LYS A 212 10.85 -0.82 -6.42
C LYS A 212 9.79 0.27 -6.20
N VAL A 213 8.76 0.32 -7.04
CA VAL A 213 7.61 1.22 -6.85
C VAL A 213 6.92 0.91 -5.52
N MET A 214 6.69 -0.37 -5.20
CA MET A 214 6.10 -0.77 -3.93
C MET A 214 6.96 -0.39 -2.74
N ALA A 215 8.29 -0.52 -2.81
CA ALA A 215 9.21 -0.06 -1.77
C ALA A 215 9.04 1.45 -1.49
N ASN A 216 9.03 2.27 -2.53
CA ASN A 216 8.84 3.72 -2.41
C ASN A 216 7.46 4.05 -1.81
N MET A 217 6.41 3.33 -2.22
CA MET A 217 5.07 3.51 -1.65
C MET A 217 5.06 3.16 -0.16
N LEU A 218 5.68 2.04 0.25
CA LEU A 218 5.75 1.63 1.64
C LEU A 218 6.39 2.69 2.52
N ASP A 219 7.49 3.31 2.08
CA ASP A 219 8.17 4.37 2.82
C ASP A 219 7.27 5.61 2.97
N VAL A 220 6.71 6.12 1.88
CA VAL A 220 5.83 7.31 1.88
C VAL A 220 4.60 7.09 2.76
N TYR A 221 3.95 5.94 2.63
CA TYR A 221 2.74 5.66 3.40
C TYR A 221 3.03 5.29 4.85
N SER A 222 4.21 4.72 5.17
CA SER A 222 4.63 4.52 6.56
C SER A 222 4.73 5.86 7.31
N GLU A 223 5.26 6.91 6.66
CA GLU A 223 5.34 8.25 7.23
C GLU A 223 3.96 8.91 7.36
N ALA A 224 3.09 8.73 6.37
CA ALA A 224 1.72 9.25 6.41
C ALA A 224 0.91 8.61 7.56
N ILE A 225 0.97 7.28 7.69
CA ILE A 225 0.29 6.53 8.75
C ILE A 225 0.87 6.89 10.12
N ARG A 226 2.21 6.97 10.23
CA ARG A 226 2.88 7.42 11.45
C ARG A 226 2.35 8.78 11.91
N SER A 227 2.32 9.76 11.00
CA SER A 227 1.88 11.13 11.30
C SER A 227 0.39 11.20 11.67
N TRP A 228 -0.43 10.35 11.05
CA TRP A 228 -1.84 10.22 11.36
C TRP A 228 -2.07 9.63 12.77
N LEU A 229 -1.47 8.46 13.06
CA LEU A 229 -1.64 7.76 14.34
C LEU A 229 -0.97 8.48 15.52
N ALA A 230 0.13 9.19 15.28
CA ALA A 230 0.88 9.90 16.31
C ALA A 230 0.01 10.93 17.06
N LYS A 231 -1.01 11.51 16.42
CA LYS A 231 -1.88 12.54 17.03
C LYS A 231 -2.63 12.01 18.25
N ASP A 232 -3.22 10.83 18.12
CA ASP A 232 -4.04 10.21 19.17
C ASP A 232 -3.19 9.37 20.13
N MET A 233 -2.10 8.77 19.64
CA MET A 233 -1.17 8.00 20.48
C MET A 233 -0.23 8.89 21.32
N ARG A 234 -0.15 10.20 21.04
CA ARG A 234 0.72 11.16 21.74
C ARG A 234 0.54 11.12 23.25
N LEU A 235 -0.70 11.10 23.75
CA LEU A 235 -0.97 11.19 25.19
C LEU A 235 -0.51 9.94 25.95
N PRO A 236 -0.90 8.71 25.57
CA PRO A 236 -0.38 7.49 26.21
C PRO A 236 1.16 7.42 26.18
N VAL A 237 1.79 7.77 25.06
CA VAL A 237 3.25 7.73 24.94
C VAL A 237 3.92 8.80 25.80
N LEU A 238 3.42 10.04 25.80
CA LEU A 238 3.92 11.11 26.67
C LEU A 238 3.83 10.73 28.15
N SER A 239 2.78 10.00 28.54
CA SER A 239 2.61 9.55 29.92
C SER A 239 3.71 8.58 30.39
N ILE A 240 4.38 7.89 29.45
CA ILE A 240 5.55 7.04 29.73
C ILE A 240 6.83 7.89 29.74
N LEU A 241 6.92 8.87 28.85
CA LEU A 241 8.09 9.74 28.71
C LEU A 241 8.24 10.75 29.86
N GLN A 242 7.12 11.25 30.39
CA GLN A 242 7.08 12.32 31.38
C GLN A 242 7.08 11.81 32.82
N ASP A 243 6.86 10.52 33.06
CA ASP A 243 6.82 9.93 34.40
C ASP A 243 8.22 9.45 34.81
N PRO A 244 8.97 10.21 35.63
CA PRO A 244 10.34 9.86 35.99
C PRO A 244 10.41 8.70 37.00
N THR A 245 9.31 8.44 37.71
CA THR A 245 9.23 7.39 38.73
C THR A 245 8.78 6.05 38.15
N LEU A 246 8.36 6.02 36.89
CA LEU A 246 7.88 4.83 36.23
C LEU A 246 8.99 3.80 36.06
N VAL A 247 8.84 2.64 36.69
CA VAL A 247 9.71 1.48 36.52
C VAL A 247 8.85 0.32 36.07
N LEU A 248 8.78 0.09 34.74
CA LEU A 248 8.10 -1.07 34.17
C LEU A 248 9.06 -2.26 34.02
N ALA A 249 10.35 -1.99 33.96
CA ALA A 249 11.38 -2.99 33.69
C ALA A 249 11.31 -4.16 34.69
N MET A 250 10.91 -5.33 34.18
CA MET A 250 10.91 -6.59 34.93
C MET A 250 12.29 -7.26 34.99
N ARG A 251 13.37 -6.51 34.74
CA ARG A 251 14.70 -7.10 34.64
C ARG A 251 15.08 -7.64 36.03
N PRO A 252 15.32 -8.95 36.20
CA PRO A 252 16.01 -9.41 37.40
C PRO A 252 17.38 -8.70 37.40
N PRO A 253 17.84 -8.19 38.55
CA PRO A 253 19.07 -7.41 38.62
C PRO A 253 20.18 -8.24 37.99
N GLU A 254 20.70 -7.76 36.85
CA GLU A 254 21.80 -8.44 36.20
C GLU A 254 22.96 -8.42 37.17
N THR A 255 23.38 -9.63 37.48
CA THR A 255 24.36 -10.00 38.47
C THR A 255 25.69 -9.35 38.13
N SER A 256 25.87 -8.11 38.59
CA SER A 256 27.19 -7.60 38.86
C SER A 256 27.77 -8.39 40.04
N LEU A 257 28.63 -9.36 39.70
CA LEU A 257 29.77 -9.77 40.52
C LEU A 257 29.51 -10.31 41.96
N LYS A 258 28.38 -10.97 42.24
CA LYS A 258 28.20 -11.73 43.50
C LYS A 258 28.08 -13.23 43.29
N LYS A 259 29.08 -13.83 42.65
CA LYS A 259 29.25 -15.30 42.52
C LYS A 259 29.53 -16.03 43.84
N LYS A 260 29.58 -15.35 45.01
CA LYS A 260 29.94 -15.99 46.30
C LYS A 260 28.94 -15.84 47.46
N PHE A 261 27.82 -15.11 47.30
CA PHE A 261 26.78 -15.01 48.35
C PHE A 261 25.34 -15.22 47.82
N GLY A 262 25.19 -15.66 46.57
CA GLY A 262 23.91 -15.68 45.83
C GLY A 262 22.86 -16.72 46.23
N SER A 263 23.11 -17.57 47.23
CA SER A 263 22.17 -18.64 47.57
C SER A 263 21.10 -18.26 48.62
N LEU A 264 21.27 -17.16 49.36
CA LEU A 264 20.37 -16.82 50.49
C LEU A 264 19.60 -15.50 50.35
N LEU A 265 19.91 -14.70 49.32
CA LEU A 265 19.18 -13.45 49.02
C LEU A 265 18.54 -13.43 47.63
N ALA A 266 18.61 -14.52 46.87
CA ALA A 266 17.82 -14.73 45.64
C ALA A 266 16.34 -15.07 45.95
N ARG A 267 15.84 -14.65 47.12
CA ARG A 267 14.48 -14.85 47.53
C ARG A 267 13.63 -13.73 46.93
N LYS A 268 12.96 -14.05 45.81
CA LYS A 268 11.76 -13.37 45.33
C LYS A 268 11.88 -11.83 45.36
N GLN A 269 12.57 -11.25 44.39
CA GLN A 269 12.11 -9.94 43.91
C GLN A 269 10.78 -10.23 43.20
N ALA A 270 9.73 -10.33 44.00
CA ALA A 270 8.39 -10.58 43.55
C ALA A 270 8.07 -9.51 42.51
N LYS A 271 7.59 -9.95 41.34
CA LYS A 271 6.74 -9.16 40.44
C LYS A 271 5.95 -8.20 41.31
N SER A 272 6.32 -6.92 41.38
CA SER A 272 5.46 -5.97 42.10
C SER A 272 4.16 -5.97 41.30
N PRO A 273 3.04 -6.44 41.87
CA PRO A 273 1.79 -6.53 41.10
C PRO A 273 1.41 -5.16 40.53
N GLU A 274 1.88 -4.09 41.17
CA GLU A 274 1.78 -2.71 40.74
C GLU A 274 2.48 -2.42 39.39
N SER A 275 3.71 -2.89 39.14
CA SER A 275 4.40 -2.64 37.86
C SER A 275 3.70 -3.33 36.69
N ILE A 276 3.18 -4.55 36.92
CA ILE A 276 2.36 -5.28 35.93
C ILE A 276 1.06 -4.52 35.67
N LEU A 277 0.40 -4.03 36.72
CA LEU A 277 -0.83 -3.27 36.60
C LEU A 277 -0.59 -1.98 35.81
N GLN A 278 0.49 -1.26 36.11
CA GLN A 278 0.88 -0.05 35.37
C GLN A 278 1.16 -0.36 33.91
N LEU A 279 1.93 -1.42 33.60
CA LEU A 279 2.18 -1.86 32.22
C LEU A 279 0.86 -2.16 31.48
N LYS A 280 -0.05 -2.91 32.11
CA LYS A 280 -1.38 -3.22 31.55
C LYS A 280 -2.20 -1.96 31.28
N VAL A 281 -2.24 -1.01 32.21
CA VAL A 281 -2.97 0.26 32.04
C VAL A 281 -2.41 1.07 30.87
N ARG A 282 -1.07 1.13 30.71
CA ARG A 282 -0.43 1.85 29.61
C ARG A 282 -0.68 1.16 28.25
N ILE A 283 -0.58 -0.16 28.20
CA ILE A 283 -0.91 -0.94 26.98
C ILE A 283 -2.38 -0.74 26.61
N LYS A 284 -3.28 -0.84 27.59
CA LYS A 284 -4.71 -0.58 27.37
C LYS A 284 -4.92 0.83 26.82
N GLY A 285 -4.28 1.85 27.40
CA GLY A 285 -4.36 3.22 26.90
C GLY A 285 -3.86 3.39 25.47
N LEU A 286 -2.83 2.65 25.05
CA LEU A 286 -2.36 2.63 23.66
C LEU A 286 -3.37 1.97 22.72
N VAL A 287 -3.95 0.84 23.13
CA VAL A 287 -4.96 0.11 22.35
C VAL A 287 -6.25 0.94 22.24
N ASP A 288 -6.73 1.51 23.34
CA ASP A 288 -7.90 2.39 23.35
C ASP A 288 -7.67 3.60 22.43
N ALA A 289 -6.46 4.18 22.42
CA ALA A 289 -6.12 5.28 21.52
C ALA A 289 -6.11 4.86 20.04
N LEU A 290 -5.62 3.65 19.72
CA LEU A 290 -5.67 3.10 18.37
C LEU A 290 -7.11 2.90 17.91
N VAL A 291 -7.96 2.27 18.73
CA VAL A 291 -9.39 2.07 18.45
C VAL A 291 -10.08 3.42 18.22
N LYS A 292 -9.85 4.39 19.10
CA LYS A 292 -10.37 5.75 18.94
C LYS A 292 -9.90 6.43 17.64
N THR A 293 -8.70 6.11 17.17
CA THR A 293 -8.19 6.65 15.90
C THR A 293 -8.94 6.04 14.71
N THR A 294 -9.31 4.76 14.79
CA THR A 294 -10.10 4.08 13.76
C THR A 294 -11.56 4.52 13.71
N GLU A 295 -12.10 5.10 14.80
CA GLU A 295 -13.44 5.73 14.79
C GLU A 295 -13.47 7.02 13.94
N LYS A 296 -12.32 7.65 13.70
CA LYS A 296 -12.21 8.82 12.82
C LYS A 296 -12.06 8.35 11.37
N PRO A 297 -12.56 9.13 10.39
CA PRO A 297 -12.40 8.77 8.99
C PRO A 297 -10.91 8.66 8.64
N ILE A 298 -10.51 7.47 8.21
CA ILE A 298 -9.15 7.19 7.77
C ILE A 298 -8.88 8.01 6.51
N PRO A 299 -7.73 8.72 6.40
CA PRO A 299 -7.40 9.46 5.19
C PRO A 299 -7.50 8.59 3.94
N LYS A 300 -8.22 9.07 2.93
CA LYS A 300 -8.53 8.30 1.70
C LYS A 300 -7.29 7.74 1.01
N ALA A 301 -6.18 8.48 1.00
CA ALA A 301 -4.92 8.01 0.44
C ALA A 301 -4.35 6.79 1.18
N ILE A 302 -4.46 6.75 2.51
CA ILE A 302 -4.04 5.61 3.33
C ILE A 302 -4.94 4.41 3.04
N LEU A 303 -6.27 4.61 2.96
CA LEU A 303 -7.20 3.54 2.61
C LEU A 303 -6.90 2.94 1.23
N GLN A 304 -6.67 3.80 0.22
CA GLN A 304 -6.32 3.35 -1.13
C GLN A 304 -5.00 2.57 -1.15
N PHE A 305 -4.02 3.00 -0.36
CA PHE A 305 -2.77 2.28 -0.23
C PHE A 305 -2.94 0.92 0.45
N LEU A 306 -3.65 0.87 1.58
CA LEU A 306 -3.91 -0.39 2.28
C LEU A 306 -4.72 -1.36 1.41
N ALA A 307 -5.71 -0.85 0.67
CA ALA A 307 -6.44 -1.64 -0.32
C ALA A 307 -5.49 -2.20 -1.39
N LYS A 308 -4.61 -1.36 -1.97
CA LYS A 308 -3.60 -1.81 -2.95
C LYS A 308 -2.66 -2.86 -2.36
N LEU A 309 -2.24 -2.70 -1.10
CA LEU A 309 -1.35 -3.64 -0.41
C LEU A 309 -2.00 -5.02 -0.22
N THR A 310 -3.34 -5.06 -0.20
CA THR A 310 -4.16 -6.27 -0.04
C THR A 310 -4.78 -6.76 -1.34
N CYS A 311 -4.43 -6.16 -2.49
CA CYS A 311 -4.86 -6.70 -3.78
C CYS A 311 -3.93 -7.85 -4.21
N ASP A 312 -4.46 -8.70 -5.09
CA ASP A 312 -3.66 -9.70 -5.78
C ASP A 312 -2.72 -9.05 -6.80
N GLY A 313 -1.64 -9.76 -7.14
CA GLY A 313 -0.65 -9.30 -8.12
C GLY A 313 0.39 -8.33 -7.57
N VAL A 314 0.48 -8.14 -6.25
CA VAL A 314 1.47 -7.24 -5.64
C VAL A 314 2.83 -7.93 -5.55
N TYR A 315 3.88 -7.25 -6.02
CA TYR A 315 5.27 -7.65 -5.78
C TYR A 315 5.84 -6.88 -4.59
N PHE A 316 6.18 -7.62 -3.53
CA PHE A 316 6.84 -7.04 -2.37
C PHE A 316 8.36 -6.91 -2.61
N PRO A 317 9.00 -5.87 -2.05
CA PRO A 317 10.45 -5.74 -2.12
C PRO A 317 11.14 -6.96 -1.49
N PRO A 318 12.34 -7.34 -1.98
CA PRO A 318 13.13 -8.40 -1.35
C PRO A 318 13.38 -8.03 0.11
N ASN A 319 13.27 -9.01 1.01
CA ASN A 319 13.47 -8.86 2.46
C ASN A 319 12.43 -8.01 3.21
N TYR A 320 11.41 -7.48 2.54
CA TYR A 320 10.34 -6.75 3.22
C TYR A 320 9.47 -7.68 4.09
N LEU A 321 9.07 -8.82 3.52
CA LEU A 321 8.31 -9.86 4.23
C LEU A 321 9.24 -10.81 4.97
N SER A 322 8.91 -11.06 6.24
CA SER A 322 9.55 -12.10 7.06
C SER A 322 9.22 -13.50 6.55
N ALA A 323 10.00 -14.51 6.94
CA ALA A 323 9.77 -15.89 6.53
C ALA A 323 8.37 -16.39 6.93
N THR A 324 7.88 -16.04 8.12
CA THR A 324 6.55 -16.45 8.60
C THR A 324 5.42 -15.76 7.82
N GLU A 325 5.57 -14.47 7.51
CA GLU A 325 4.61 -13.76 6.65
C GLU A 325 4.59 -14.35 5.25
N ARG A 326 5.75 -14.71 4.69
CA ARG A 326 5.83 -15.40 3.39
C ARG A 326 5.11 -16.75 3.42
N THR A 327 5.17 -17.50 4.52
CA THR A 327 4.41 -18.75 4.65
C THR A 327 2.91 -18.54 4.80
N GLY A 328 2.48 -17.39 5.32
CA GLY A 328 1.06 -17.03 5.46
C GLY A 328 0.43 -16.47 4.19
N LEU A 329 1.25 -16.06 3.23
CA LEU A 329 0.83 -15.49 1.95
C LEU A 329 1.03 -16.49 0.82
N GLU A 330 0.12 -16.45 -0.16
CA GLU A 330 0.26 -17.23 -1.39
C GLU A 330 0.89 -16.36 -2.47
N PHE A 331 1.87 -16.93 -3.17
CA PHE A 331 2.56 -16.27 -4.27
C PHE A 331 2.41 -17.06 -5.57
N ASN A 332 2.33 -16.34 -6.68
CA ASN A 332 2.45 -16.93 -8.01
C ASN A 332 3.88 -17.40 -8.27
N ALA A 333 4.10 -18.16 -9.36
CA ALA A 333 5.43 -18.55 -9.84
C ALA A 333 6.38 -17.36 -10.05
N LEU A 334 5.82 -16.17 -10.31
CA LEU A 334 6.54 -14.91 -10.48
C LEU A 334 6.75 -14.14 -9.16
N GLY A 335 6.29 -14.65 -8.02
CA GLY A 335 6.43 -13.98 -6.72
C GLY A 335 5.42 -12.86 -6.44
N ALA A 336 4.38 -12.70 -7.27
CA ALA A 336 3.25 -11.79 -6.99
C ALA A 336 2.28 -12.43 -5.99
N THR A 337 1.64 -11.65 -5.12
CA THR A 337 0.59 -12.17 -4.22
C THR A 337 -0.61 -12.75 -4.96
N ARG A 338 -1.27 -13.75 -4.36
CA ARG A 338 -2.54 -14.31 -4.83
C ARG A 338 -3.50 -14.55 -3.68
N ASN A 339 -4.79 -14.61 -3.99
CA ASN A 339 -5.86 -15.00 -3.08
C ASN A 339 -5.85 -14.15 -1.79
N MET A 340 -5.64 -12.84 -1.90
CA MET A 340 -5.61 -11.90 -0.79
C MET A 340 -6.99 -11.58 -0.22
N ALA A 341 -8.07 -12.05 -0.87
CA ALA A 341 -9.45 -11.84 -0.46
C ALA A 341 -9.84 -12.50 0.88
N THR A 342 -8.94 -13.26 1.51
CA THR A 342 -9.22 -13.91 2.81
C THR A 342 -8.89 -12.96 3.95
N ASP A 343 -9.81 -12.78 4.90
CA ASP A 343 -9.66 -11.91 6.07
C ASP A 343 -8.33 -12.13 6.82
N ALA A 344 -7.89 -13.38 6.97
CA ALA A 344 -6.64 -13.70 7.67
C ALA A 344 -5.38 -13.13 6.97
N ARG A 345 -5.36 -13.05 5.63
CA ARG A 345 -4.24 -12.49 4.86
C ARG A 345 -4.29 -10.98 4.83
N PHE A 346 -5.50 -10.43 4.76
CA PHE A 346 -5.74 -9.01 4.95
C PHE A 346 -5.19 -8.56 6.32
N ASP A 347 -5.56 -9.25 7.39
CA ASP A 347 -5.10 -8.95 8.75
C ASP A 347 -3.57 -9.08 8.85
N LEU A 348 -3.00 -10.15 8.29
CA LEU A 348 -1.55 -10.36 8.28
C LEU A 348 -0.79 -9.17 7.70
N VAL A 349 -1.22 -8.70 6.53
CA VAL A 349 -0.54 -7.63 5.81
C VAL A 349 -0.83 -6.27 6.43
N VAL A 350 -2.09 -5.96 6.73
CA VAL A 350 -2.50 -4.65 7.24
C VAL A 350 -2.09 -4.45 8.69
N VAL A 351 -2.40 -5.41 9.58
CA VAL A 351 -2.03 -5.31 11.00
C VAL A 351 -0.51 -5.43 11.15
N GLY A 352 0.13 -6.33 10.40
CA GLY A 352 1.58 -6.49 10.41
C GLY A 352 2.31 -5.24 9.91
N PHE A 353 1.76 -4.54 8.92
CA PHE A 353 2.31 -3.26 8.47
C PHE A 353 2.04 -2.14 9.48
N VAL A 354 0.77 -1.87 9.79
CA VAL A 354 0.38 -0.72 10.62
C VAL A 354 0.93 -0.87 12.05
N LEU A 355 0.71 -2.00 12.71
CA LEU A 355 1.17 -2.18 14.08
C LEU A 355 2.64 -2.59 14.14
N GLY A 356 3.00 -3.64 13.40
CA GLY A 356 4.33 -4.24 13.46
C GLY A 356 5.44 -3.36 12.89
N ARG A 357 5.18 -2.68 11.76
CA ARG A 357 6.20 -1.88 11.06
C ARG A 357 6.06 -0.37 11.25
N VAL A 358 4.88 0.16 11.59
CA VAL A 358 4.70 1.60 11.80
C VAL A 358 4.63 1.98 13.28
N VAL A 359 3.61 1.50 14.00
CA VAL A 359 3.32 1.93 15.38
C VAL A 359 4.41 1.52 16.36
N VAL A 360 4.77 0.23 16.39
CA VAL A 360 5.73 -0.30 17.35
C VAL A 360 7.10 0.39 17.22
N PRO A 361 7.75 0.43 16.03
CA PRO A 361 9.08 1.04 15.91
C PRO A 361 9.05 2.58 15.95
N TYR A 362 8.13 3.24 15.25
CA TYR A 362 8.22 4.71 15.08
C TYR A 362 7.39 5.52 16.07
N VAL A 363 6.28 4.98 16.57
CA VAL A 363 5.41 5.70 17.52
C VAL A 363 5.76 5.36 18.97
N VAL A 364 6.02 4.08 19.26
CA VAL A 364 6.28 3.62 20.64
C VAL A 364 7.76 3.58 20.96
N LEU A 365 8.59 2.95 20.12
CA LEU A 365 10.02 2.79 20.40
C LEU A 365 10.84 4.07 20.13
N GLN A 366 10.50 4.81 19.07
CA GLN A 366 11.18 6.05 18.68
C GLN A 366 10.23 7.26 18.56
N PRO A 367 9.52 7.62 19.65
CA PRO A 367 8.46 8.63 19.61
C PRO A 367 8.90 10.00 19.07
N TRP A 368 10.18 10.35 19.22
CA TRP A 368 10.74 11.60 18.70
C TRP A 368 10.71 11.69 17.16
N THR A 369 10.78 10.56 16.45
CA THR A 369 10.64 10.54 14.97
C THR A 369 9.23 10.91 14.53
N SER A 370 8.26 10.71 15.42
CA SER A 370 6.85 11.08 15.24
C SER A 370 6.51 12.45 15.84
N GLY A 371 7.50 13.24 16.27
CA GLY A 371 7.27 14.52 16.95
C GLY A 371 6.67 14.39 18.37
N ILE A 372 6.77 13.20 18.97
CA ILE A 372 6.31 12.92 20.34
C ILE A 372 7.52 12.97 21.28
N GLY A 373 7.52 13.95 22.19
CA GLY A 373 8.64 14.21 23.08
C GLY A 373 9.73 15.10 22.45
N GLY A 374 10.48 15.81 23.30
CA GLY A 374 11.47 16.80 22.86
C GLY A 374 12.92 16.31 22.81
N ARG A 375 13.20 15.07 23.23
CA ARG A 375 14.57 14.52 23.32
C ARG A 375 14.70 13.25 22.48
N ALA A 376 15.67 13.22 21.57
CA ALA A 376 15.99 12.04 20.76
C ALA A 376 16.61 10.88 21.56
N ARG A 377 17.18 11.16 22.75
CA ARG A 377 17.73 10.16 23.66
C ARG A 377 17.13 10.31 25.06
N PRO A 378 16.09 9.52 25.40
CA PRO A 378 15.54 9.53 26.75
C PRO A 378 16.50 8.86 27.75
N PRO A 379 16.30 9.04 29.07
CA PRO A 379 17.04 8.30 30.09
C PRO A 379 16.94 6.78 29.88
N LYS A 380 17.99 6.01 30.22
CA LYS A 380 18.05 4.55 30.03
C LYS A 380 16.83 3.81 30.60
N GLN A 381 16.31 4.26 31.73
CA GLN A 381 15.11 3.70 32.37
C GLN A 381 13.86 3.88 31.50
N VAL A 382 13.66 5.08 30.93
CA VAL A 382 12.54 5.38 30.04
C VAL A 382 12.68 4.56 28.74
N GLU A 383 13.89 4.45 28.20
CA GLU A 383 14.16 3.58 27.03
C GLU A 383 13.78 2.12 27.31
N ALA A 384 14.14 1.59 28.49
CA ALA A 384 13.76 0.24 28.90
C ALA A 384 12.24 0.07 29.05
N ASN A 385 11.54 1.08 29.58
CA ASN A 385 10.08 1.08 29.68
C ASN A 385 9.43 1.08 28.28
N LEU A 386 9.89 1.92 27.37
CA LEU A 386 9.40 1.97 25.98
C LEU A 386 9.63 0.64 25.26
N LYS A 387 10.80 0.02 25.42
CA LYS A 387 11.09 -1.32 24.88
C LYS A 387 10.13 -2.37 25.41
N LEU A 388 9.84 -2.36 26.72
CA LEU A 388 8.92 -3.32 27.31
C LEU A 388 7.48 -3.13 26.80
N VAL A 389 7.02 -1.88 26.68
CA VAL A 389 5.70 -1.55 26.14
C VAL A 389 5.61 -1.94 24.66
N ALA A 390 6.62 -1.60 23.85
CA ALA A 390 6.72 -1.99 22.44
C ALA A 390 6.70 -3.51 22.26
N THR A 391 7.48 -4.25 23.06
CA THR A 391 7.52 -5.72 23.02
C THR A 391 6.18 -6.32 23.41
N SER A 392 5.52 -5.76 24.44
CA SER A 392 4.20 -6.24 24.88
C SER A 392 3.12 -5.96 23.84
N LEU A 393 3.16 -4.80 23.18
CA LEU A 393 2.25 -4.45 22.10
C LEU A 393 2.49 -5.35 20.88
N TYR A 394 3.74 -5.61 20.52
CA TYR A 394 4.09 -6.53 19.43
C TYR A 394 3.63 -7.96 19.74
N ALA A 395 3.82 -8.45 20.97
CA ALA A 395 3.33 -9.75 21.39
C ALA A 395 1.80 -9.86 21.40
N LEU A 396 1.07 -8.76 21.58
CA LEU A 396 -0.37 -8.73 21.37
C LEU A 396 -0.70 -8.84 19.88
N CYS A 397 0.04 -8.14 19.01
CA CYS A 397 -0.13 -8.23 17.56
C CYS A 397 0.06 -9.66 17.06
N THR A 398 1.11 -10.35 17.53
CA THR A 398 1.39 -11.75 17.15
C THR A 398 0.33 -12.74 17.64
N ARG A 399 -0.45 -12.39 18.67
CA ARG A 399 -1.58 -13.21 19.11
C ARG A 399 -2.85 -12.95 18.32
N LEU A 400 -3.04 -11.72 17.83
CA LEU A 400 -4.17 -11.38 16.96
C LEU A 400 -3.97 -11.96 15.56
N VAL A 401 -2.73 -11.94 15.08
CA VAL A 401 -2.32 -12.49 13.79
C VAL A 401 -1.26 -13.57 14.06
N PRO A 402 -1.68 -14.85 14.20
CA PRO A 402 -0.81 -15.94 14.65
C PRO A 402 0.37 -16.28 13.72
N LEU A 403 0.53 -15.57 12.59
CA LEU A 403 1.59 -15.76 11.60
C LEU A 403 2.66 -14.64 11.60
N LEU A 404 2.56 -13.68 12.53
CA LEU A 404 3.64 -12.69 12.72
C LEU A 404 4.88 -13.33 13.35
N PRO A 405 6.09 -12.97 12.91
CA PRO A 405 7.33 -13.55 13.43
C PRO A 405 7.51 -13.21 14.92
N GLU A 406 8.10 -14.10 15.70
CA GLU A 406 8.35 -13.83 17.12
C GLU A 406 9.45 -12.75 17.29
N PRO A 407 9.25 -11.76 18.20
CA PRO A 407 10.23 -10.71 18.43
C PRO A 407 11.47 -11.27 19.12
N GLY A 408 12.53 -11.58 18.36
CA GLY A 408 13.81 -12.03 18.91
C GLY A 408 14.49 -13.18 18.18
N LEU A 409 13.85 -13.78 17.17
CA LEU A 409 14.45 -14.80 16.30
C LEU A 409 15.15 -14.21 15.06
N VAL A 410 15.62 -12.97 15.15
CA VAL A 410 16.57 -12.43 14.17
C VAL A 410 17.95 -12.84 14.65
N LEU A 411 18.49 -13.95 14.14
CA LEU A 411 19.93 -14.28 13.99
C LEU A 411 20.08 -15.77 13.66
N GLU A 412 19.70 -16.21 12.45
CA GLU A 412 20.37 -17.30 11.67
C GLU A 412 19.93 -17.23 10.18
N SER A 413 19.67 -16.02 9.65
CA SER A 413 19.13 -15.88 8.28
C SER A 413 20.21 -15.96 7.18
N GLU A 414 21.49 -16.05 7.54
CA GLU A 414 22.58 -16.13 6.55
C GLU A 414 22.75 -17.53 5.94
N ARG A 415 22.21 -18.60 6.54
CA ARG A 415 22.30 -19.95 5.96
C ARG A 415 21.21 -20.27 4.93
N PHE A 416 20.09 -19.55 4.93
CA PHE A 416 18.98 -19.79 3.99
C PHE A 416 19.16 -19.12 2.62
N ALA A 417 20.07 -18.15 2.49
CA ALA A 417 20.34 -17.51 1.20
C ALA A 417 21.02 -18.47 0.21
N ASP A 418 21.88 -19.37 0.70
CA ASP A 418 22.57 -20.37 -0.12
C ASP A 418 21.62 -21.50 -0.59
N ASP A 419 20.65 -21.90 0.24
CA ASP A 419 19.67 -22.93 -0.13
C ASP A 419 18.61 -22.42 -1.12
N MET A 420 18.29 -21.12 -1.10
CA MET A 420 17.37 -20.49 -2.06
C MET A 420 17.98 -20.33 -3.46
N ALA A 421 19.31 -20.17 -3.54
CA ALA A 421 20.06 -20.23 -4.79
C ALA A 421 20.09 -21.66 -5.39
N MET A 422 20.08 -22.70 -4.55
CA MET A 422 19.96 -24.09 -5.02
C MET A 422 18.56 -24.43 -5.55
N LEU A 423 17.50 -23.91 -4.93
CA LEU A 423 16.12 -24.17 -5.37
C LEU A 423 15.75 -23.45 -6.68
N THR A 424 16.37 -22.30 -6.96
CA THR A 424 16.17 -21.58 -8.24
C THR A 424 16.77 -22.31 -9.45
N HIS A 425 17.78 -23.17 -9.24
CA HIS A 425 18.30 -24.03 -10.31
C HIS A 425 17.45 -25.30 -10.54
N ALA A 426 16.74 -25.77 -9.51
CA ALA A 426 15.90 -26.98 -9.59
C ALA A 426 14.56 -26.77 -10.33
N SER A 427 14.08 -25.52 -10.46
CA SER A 427 12.85 -25.19 -11.20
C SER A 427 12.95 -25.38 -12.73
N SER A 428 14.10 -25.79 -13.26
CA SER A 428 14.32 -26.04 -14.68
C SER A 428 13.93 -27.46 -15.16
N LEU A 429 13.47 -28.35 -14.26
CA LEU A 429 13.32 -29.79 -14.56
C LEU A 429 11.91 -30.38 -14.44
N PHE A 430 10.83 -29.59 -14.32
CA PHE A 430 9.46 -30.15 -14.36
C PHE A 430 8.65 -29.72 -15.60
N PRO A 431 7.99 -30.68 -16.29
CA PRO A 431 7.14 -30.41 -17.43
C PRO A 431 5.66 -30.19 -17.03
N ASN A 432 5.05 -29.17 -17.63
CA ASN A 432 3.62 -28.99 -17.90
C ASN A 432 2.63 -29.16 -16.73
N ASP A 433 2.49 -28.11 -15.92
CA ASP A 433 1.13 -27.70 -15.52
C ASP A 433 0.63 -26.66 -16.53
N VAL A 434 -0.44 -27.03 -17.21
CA VAL A 434 -1.21 -26.17 -18.09
C VAL A 434 -1.75 -25.03 -17.24
N LEU A 435 -1.12 -23.86 -17.33
CA LEU A 435 -1.69 -22.60 -16.87
C LEU A 435 -3.08 -22.46 -17.52
N PRO A 436 -4.18 -22.36 -16.76
CA PRO A 436 -5.43 -21.92 -17.34
C PRO A 436 -5.22 -20.49 -17.82
N LEU A 437 -5.15 -20.32 -19.15
CA LEU A 437 -4.88 -19.06 -19.85
C LEU A 437 -6.04 -18.05 -19.77
N SER A 438 -6.85 -18.13 -18.73
CA SER A 438 -8.04 -17.32 -18.51
C SER A 438 -8.18 -17.10 -17.01
N ASP A 439 -7.25 -16.34 -16.43
CA ASP A 439 -7.46 -15.73 -15.13
C ASP A 439 -7.96 -14.30 -15.38
N PRO A 440 -9.29 -14.03 -15.36
CA PRO A 440 -9.85 -12.70 -15.56
C PRO A 440 -9.52 -11.74 -14.40
N ALA A 441 -8.79 -12.18 -13.37
CA ALA A 441 -8.45 -11.40 -12.18
C ALA A 441 -7.39 -10.31 -12.40
N PHE A 442 -6.88 -10.11 -13.63
CA PHE A 442 -5.91 -9.05 -13.93
C PHE A 442 -6.55 -7.72 -14.31
N ASP A 443 -7.67 -7.38 -13.67
CA ASP A 443 -8.27 -6.05 -13.75
C ASP A 443 -8.15 -5.35 -12.38
N ALA A 444 -7.05 -4.61 -12.19
CA ALA A 444 -6.76 -3.86 -10.97
C ALA A 444 -7.85 -2.82 -10.61
N SER A 445 -8.81 -2.57 -11.51
CA SER A 445 -9.95 -1.68 -11.28
C SER A 445 -11.06 -2.28 -10.40
N GLU A 446 -11.12 -3.60 -10.22
CA GLU A 446 -12.16 -4.25 -9.40
C GLU A 446 -11.89 -4.19 -7.89
N CYS A 447 -10.62 -4.16 -7.47
CA CYS A 447 -10.24 -4.19 -6.05
C CYS A 447 -10.78 -2.97 -5.26
N VAL A 448 -10.99 -1.82 -5.92
CA VAL A 448 -11.48 -0.58 -5.26
C VAL A 448 -13.00 -0.60 -5.02
N ARG A 449 -13.77 -1.45 -5.71
CA ARG A 449 -15.24 -1.44 -5.61
C ARG A 449 -15.77 -2.09 -4.32
N GLY A 450 -14.99 -2.97 -3.67
CA GLY A 450 -15.41 -3.70 -2.46
C GLY A 450 -15.41 -2.88 -1.15
N TRP A 451 -14.79 -1.70 -1.12
CA TRP A 451 -14.56 -0.93 0.13
C TRP A 451 -15.61 0.15 0.41
N LYS A 452 -16.70 0.21 -0.36
CA LYS A 452 -17.70 1.29 -0.27
C LYS A 452 -18.91 1.02 0.63
N HIS A 453 -18.89 -0.04 1.44
CA HIS A 453 -20.00 -0.38 2.33
C HIS A 453 -19.59 -0.56 3.78
#